data_AF-A0A945DEI2-F1
#
_entry.id   AF-A0A945DEI2-F1
#
_cell.length_a   1.000
_cell.length_b   1.000
_cell.length_c   1.000
_cell.angle_alpha   90.00
_cell.angle_beta   90.00
_cell.angle_gamma   90.00
#
_symmetry.space_group_name_H-M   'P 1'
#
loop_
_entity.id
_entity.type
_entity.pdbx_description
1 polymer ?
#
loop_
_entity_poly.entity_id
_entity_poly.type
_entity_poly.pdbx_seq_one_letter_code
_entity_poly.pdbx_strand_id
1 'polypeptide(L)'
;MKLIFKIFTIVIVLSIVLLGYISYNNNQFDGENLPIQIQTKLKEKEYHIRKLIIEKYNMDINIPIIISNKIPDNLFGLASYDNNHIKIILNKNRFQESEEYMINYVLPHEYAHAMMFIFKDFTNENSGHSQRWQQICLELEGKKCDRFVKHNDIVMGKLGSIY
;
A
#
# COMPACT_ATOMS: atom_id res chain seq x y z
N MET A 1 -8.67 -39.78 -28.61
CA MET A 1 -8.73 -40.22 -27.19
C MET A 1 -7.39 -40.10 -26.46
N LYS A 2 -6.32 -40.81 -26.88
CA LYS A 2 -5.00 -40.78 -26.20
C LYS A 2 -4.33 -39.39 -26.13
N LEU A 3 -4.50 -38.55 -27.14
CA LEU A 3 -3.94 -37.19 -27.16
C LEU A 3 -4.62 -36.27 -26.13
N ILE A 4 -5.95 -36.30 -26.05
CA ILE A 4 -6.73 -35.52 -25.08
C ILE A 4 -6.35 -35.92 -23.65
N PHE A 5 -6.20 -37.22 -23.39
CA PHE A 5 -5.78 -37.72 -22.08
C PHE A 5 -4.38 -37.22 -21.70
N LYS A 6 -3.41 -37.23 -22.64
CA LYS A 6 -2.06 -36.68 -22.40
C LYS A 6 -2.09 -35.18 -22.09
N ILE A 7 -2.85 -34.39 -22.86
CA ILE A 7 -2.99 -32.94 -22.62
C ILE A 7 -3.59 -32.70 -21.23
N PHE A 8 -4.65 -33.45 -20.88
CA PHE A 8 -5.30 -33.35 -19.58
C PHE A 8 -4.33 -33.69 -18.42
N THR A 9 -3.55 -34.77 -18.53
CA THR A 9 -2.53 -35.11 -17.54
C THR A 9 -1.48 -34.02 -17.39
N ILE A 10 -1.02 -33.41 -18.49
CA ILE A 10 -0.05 -32.30 -18.46
C ILE A 10 -0.64 -31.09 -17.73
N VAL A 11 -1.89 -30.72 -18.03
CA VAL A 11 -2.57 -29.60 -17.35
C VAL A 11 -2.70 -29.87 -15.85
N ILE A 12 -3.03 -31.10 -15.44
CA ILE A 12 -3.11 -31.46 -14.01
C ILE A 12 -1.75 -31.33 -13.33
N VAL A 13 -0.70 -31.89 -13.92
CA VAL A 13 0.65 -31.84 -13.33
C VAL A 13 1.12 -30.40 -13.22
N LEU A 14 0.94 -29.58 -14.26
CA LEU A 14 1.24 -28.15 -14.22
C LEU A 14 0.43 -27.42 -13.15
N SER A 15 -0.86 -27.75 -13.01
CA SER A 15 -1.73 -27.14 -11.98
C SER A 15 -1.27 -27.50 -10.56
N ILE A 16 -0.87 -28.75 -10.31
CA ILE A 16 -0.34 -29.20 -9.01
C ILE A 16 0.98 -28.48 -8.67
N VAL A 17 1.89 -28.37 -9.66
CA VAL A 17 3.15 -27.64 -9.47
C VAL A 17 2.88 -26.16 -9.18
N LEU A 18 1.95 -25.54 -9.91
CA LEU A 18 1.55 -24.15 -9.70
C LEU A 18 0.94 -23.95 -8.30
N LEU A 19 0.06 -24.84 -7.86
CA LEU A 19 -0.55 -24.81 -6.53
C LEU A 19 0.50 -24.98 -5.43
N GLY A 20 1.45 -25.91 -5.59
CA GLY A 20 2.56 -26.09 -4.65
C GLY A 20 3.44 -24.85 -4.55
N TYR A 21 3.73 -24.20 -5.69
CA TYR A 21 4.47 -22.94 -5.72
C TYR A 21 3.72 -21.80 -5.02
N ILE A 22 2.42 -21.64 -5.28
CA ILE A 22 1.58 -20.63 -4.62
C ILE A 22 1.53 -20.88 -3.11
N SER A 23 1.32 -22.13 -2.69
CA SER A 23 1.26 -22.48 -1.26
C SER A 23 2.59 -22.20 -0.55
N TYR A 24 3.72 -22.52 -1.17
CA TYR A 24 5.04 -22.24 -0.60
C TYR A 24 5.27 -20.73 -0.43
N ASN A 25 4.88 -19.92 -1.42
CA ASN A 25 5.03 -18.47 -1.35
C ASN A 25 4.11 -17.84 -0.28
N ASN A 26 2.89 -18.36 -0.13
CA ASN A 26 1.95 -17.90 0.89
C ASN A 26 2.48 -18.14 2.32
N ASN A 27 3.15 -19.28 2.56
CA ASN A 27 3.72 -19.60 3.87
C ASN A 27 4.75 -18.56 4.37
N GLN A 28 5.36 -17.75 3.49
CA GLN A 28 6.26 -16.67 3.90
C GLN A 28 5.54 -15.45 4.49
N PHE A 29 4.24 -15.30 4.23
CA PHE A 29 3.41 -14.21 4.72
C PHE A 29 2.59 -14.59 5.96
N ASP A 30 2.55 -15.88 6.32
CA ASP A 30 1.84 -16.42 7.49
C ASP A 30 2.45 -16.03 8.85
N GLY A 31 3.69 -15.52 8.87
CA GLY A 31 4.29 -14.95 10.09
C GLY A 31 3.59 -13.67 10.54
N GLU A 32 4.00 -13.05 11.65
CA GLU A 32 3.46 -11.72 12.02
C GLU A 32 4.03 -10.60 11.14
N ASN A 33 5.31 -10.70 10.77
CA ASN A 33 6.04 -9.67 10.02
C ASN A 33 6.04 -9.91 8.51
N LEU A 34 6.36 -8.87 7.73
CA LEU A 34 6.68 -9.02 6.30
C LEU A 34 8.00 -9.77 6.13
N PRO A 35 8.23 -10.45 5.00
CA PRO A 35 9.55 -10.96 4.65
C PRO A 35 10.64 -9.89 4.75
N ILE A 36 11.83 -10.25 5.24
CA ILE A 36 12.92 -9.29 5.51
C ILE A 36 13.29 -8.44 4.30
N GLN A 37 13.25 -9.02 3.10
CA GLN A 37 13.54 -8.31 1.85
C GLN A 37 12.55 -7.17 1.59
N ILE A 38 11.26 -7.41 1.86
CA ILE A 38 10.20 -6.40 1.72
C ILE A 38 10.38 -5.30 2.76
N GLN A 39 10.72 -5.68 4.00
CA GLN A 39 10.99 -4.70 5.07
C GLN A 39 12.15 -3.77 4.69
N THR A 40 13.23 -4.31 4.11
CA THR A 40 14.36 -3.50 3.65
C THR A 40 13.93 -2.52 2.57
N LYS A 41 13.22 -2.96 1.52
CA LYS A 41 12.76 -2.06 0.45
C LYS A 41 11.77 -1.01 0.96
N LEU A 42 10.88 -1.40 1.89
CA LEU A 42 9.97 -0.46 2.53
C LEU A 42 10.73 0.61 3.29
N LYS A 43 11.75 0.23 4.08
CA LYS A 43 12.59 1.16 4.85
C LYS A 43 13.43 2.07 3.98
N GLU A 44 13.98 1.56 2.88
CA GLU A 44 14.69 2.36 1.88
C GLU A 44 13.77 3.41 1.25
N LYS A 45 12.55 3.01 0.86
CA LYS A 45 11.57 3.93 0.29
C LYS A 45 11.07 4.94 1.33
N GLU A 46 10.82 4.53 2.57
CA GLU A 46 10.46 5.41 3.69
C GLU A 46 11.53 6.49 3.90
N TYR A 47 12.81 6.09 3.97
CA TYR A 47 13.92 7.00 4.13
C TYR A 47 14.04 7.99 2.96
N HIS A 48 13.86 7.50 1.74
CA HIS A 48 13.84 8.33 0.53
C HIS A 48 12.71 9.38 0.58
N ILE A 49 11.49 8.97 0.93
CA ILE A 49 10.36 9.90 1.08
C ILE A 49 10.65 10.95 2.15
N ARG A 50 11.22 10.55 3.31
CA ARG A 50 11.60 11.50 4.36
C ARG A 50 12.60 12.54 3.87
N LYS A 51 13.59 12.15 3.06
CA LYS A 51 14.52 13.09 2.43
C LYS A 51 13.79 14.07 1.52
N LEU A 52 12.92 13.59 0.65
CA LEU A 52 12.12 14.45 -0.23
C LEU A 52 11.26 15.43 0.57
N ILE A 53 10.72 15.01 1.71
CA ILE A 53 9.92 15.89 2.58
C ILE A 53 10.79 17.01 3.18
N ILE A 54 11.99 16.67 3.67
CA ILE A 54 12.95 17.65 4.17
C ILE A 54 13.35 18.63 3.05
N GLU A 55 13.67 18.12 1.87
CA GLU A 55 14.14 18.93 0.73
C GLU A 55 13.06 19.86 0.18
N LYS A 56 11.81 19.38 0.08
CA LYS A 56 10.72 20.13 -0.59
C LYS A 56 9.90 21.00 0.37
N TYR A 57 9.83 20.63 1.65
CA TYR A 57 8.99 21.31 2.62
C TYR A 57 9.73 21.80 3.87
N ASN A 58 11.04 21.55 3.98
CA ASN A 58 11.87 21.94 5.12
C ASN A 58 11.32 21.44 6.47
N MET A 59 10.85 20.18 6.48
CA MET A 59 10.29 19.53 7.65
C MET A 59 10.97 18.19 7.91
N ASP A 60 11.55 18.00 9.10
CA ASP A 60 11.98 16.68 9.57
C ASP A 60 10.85 16.07 10.40
N ILE A 61 10.11 15.17 9.77
CA ILE A 61 8.98 14.49 10.39
C ILE A 61 9.23 12.98 10.42
N ASN A 62 8.75 12.37 11.49
CA ASN A 62 8.76 10.93 11.65
C ASN A 62 7.32 10.44 11.75
N ILE A 63 6.78 9.93 10.63
CA ILE A 63 5.45 9.35 10.57
C ILE A 63 5.58 7.83 10.75
N PRO A 64 5.04 7.25 11.85
CA PRO A 64 5.10 5.81 12.07
C PRO A 64 4.31 5.05 11.01
N ILE A 65 4.94 4.01 10.45
CA ILE A 65 4.31 3.05 9.53
C ILE A 65 4.00 1.77 10.30
N ILE A 66 2.75 1.34 10.25
CA ILE A 66 2.25 0.11 10.87
C ILE A 66 1.83 -0.85 9.76
N ILE A 67 2.44 -2.03 9.74
CA ILE A 67 1.97 -3.13 8.88
C ILE A 67 0.89 -3.89 9.62
N SER A 68 -0.29 -4.02 9.02
CA SER A 68 -1.42 -4.68 9.67
C SER A 68 -2.12 -5.65 8.74
N ASN A 69 -2.53 -6.79 9.29
CA ASN A 69 -3.48 -7.73 8.69
C ASN A 69 -4.92 -7.49 9.15
N LYS A 70 -5.16 -6.42 9.94
CA LYS A 70 -6.47 -6.12 10.55
C LYS A 70 -7.27 -5.08 9.77
N ILE A 71 -6.68 -4.42 8.78
CA ILE A 71 -7.43 -3.47 7.95
C ILE A 71 -8.24 -4.22 6.89
N PRO A 72 -9.44 -3.72 6.52
CA PRO A 72 -10.27 -4.34 5.51
C PRO A 72 -9.50 -4.68 4.23
N ASP A 73 -9.73 -5.86 3.66
CA ASP A 73 -8.95 -6.30 2.50
C ASP A 73 -9.09 -5.36 1.31
N ASN A 74 -10.24 -4.70 1.12
CA ASN A 74 -10.46 -3.72 0.06
C ASN A 74 -9.58 -2.45 0.18
N LEU A 75 -8.84 -2.27 1.27
CA LEU A 75 -7.89 -1.17 1.47
C LEU A 75 -6.45 -1.67 1.30
N PHE A 76 -5.65 -0.89 0.58
CA PHE A 76 -4.22 -1.11 0.44
C PHE A 76 -3.42 -0.41 1.55
N GLY A 77 -3.84 0.79 1.93
CA GLY A 77 -3.29 1.54 3.04
C GLY A 77 -4.27 2.60 3.50
N LEU A 78 -3.92 3.27 4.59
CA LEU A 78 -4.58 4.49 5.05
C LEU A 78 -3.63 5.33 5.90
N ALA A 79 -3.68 6.64 5.74
CA ALA A 79 -3.19 7.59 6.73
C ALA A 79 -4.29 7.87 7.76
N SER A 80 -3.94 7.79 9.04
CA SER A 80 -4.83 8.07 10.17
C SER A 80 -4.31 9.27 10.94
N TYR A 81 -5.23 10.15 11.31
CA TYR A 81 -5.01 11.29 12.19
C TYR A 81 -5.97 11.17 13.39
N ASP A 82 -5.40 11.04 14.58
CA ASP A 82 -6.16 11.00 15.84
C ASP A 82 -5.42 11.80 16.92
N ASN A 83 -6.09 12.78 17.53
CA ASN A 83 -5.51 13.59 18.62
C ASN A 83 -4.10 14.14 18.32
N ASN A 84 -3.89 14.73 17.13
CA ASN A 84 -2.57 15.18 16.62
C ASN A 84 -1.52 14.08 16.36
N HIS A 85 -1.87 12.80 16.49
CA HIS A 85 -1.01 11.69 16.13
C HIS A 85 -1.33 11.23 14.72
N ILE A 86 -0.33 11.29 13.85
CA ILE A 86 -0.42 10.82 12.47
C ILE A 86 0.30 9.48 12.36
N LYS A 87 -0.33 8.51 11.70
CA LYS A 87 0.28 7.21 11.40
C LYS A 87 -0.17 6.73 10.03
N ILE A 88 0.68 5.96 9.36
CA ILE A 88 0.35 5.27 8.12
C ILE A 88 0.16 3.80 8.46
N ILE A 89 -0.94 3.21 8.00
CA ILE A 89 -1.21 1.78 8.14
C ILE A 89 -1.25 1.16 6.75
N LEU A 90 -0.45 0.11 6.52
CA LEU A 90 -0.40 -0.60 5.24
C LEU A 90 -0.93 -2.02 5.40
N ASN A 91 -1.65 -2.50 4.39
CA ASN A 91 -2.25 -3.83 4.42
C ASN A 91 -1.19 -4.89 4.12
N LYS A 92 -0.92 -5.74 5.10
CA LYS A 92 0.01 -6.85 4.96
C LYS A 92 -0.37 -7.76 3.79
N ASN A 93 -1.65 -8.09 3.65
CA ASN A 93 -2.15 -9.03 2.64
C ASN A 93 -1.90 -8.50 1.23
N ARG A 94 -1.91 -7.18 1.03
CA ARG A 94 -1.65 -6.54 -0.27
C ARG A 94 -0.17 -6.56 -0.67
N PHE A 95 0.76 -6.67 0.28
CA PHE A 95 2.18 -6.90 -0.05
C PHE A 95 2.42 -8.26 -0.67
N GLN A 96 1.61 -9.28 -0.33
CA GLN A 96 1.70 -10.61 -0.92
C GLN A 96 1.27 -10.60 -2.40
N GLU A 97 0.27 -9.78 -2.73
CA GLU A 97 -0.23 -9.63 -4.09
C GLU A 97 0.74 -8.80 -4.95
N SER A 98 1.20 -7.66 -4.43
CA SER A 98 2.12 -6.80 -5.15
C SER A 98 2.94 -5.89 -4.23
N GLU A 99 4.15 -6.33 -3.92
CA GLU A 99 5.15 -5.52 -3.21
C GLU A 99 5.43 -4.20 -3.94
N GLU A 100 5.65 -4.25 -5.26
CA GLU A 100 6.00 -3.04 -6.04
C GLU A 100 4.89 -2.00 -5.96
N TYR A 101 3.63 -2.43 -6.05
CA TYR A 101 2.49 -1.54 -5.96
C TYR A 101 2.42 -0.88 -4.58
N MET A 102 2.55 -1.67 -3.51
CA MET A 102 2.53 -1.15 -2.14
C MET A 102 3.63 -0.12 -1.89
N ILE A 103 4.84 -0.39 -2.35
CA ILE A 103 6.01 0.48 -2.07
C ILE A 103 6.01 1.73 -2.96
N ASN A 104 5.72 1.62 -4.26
CA ASN A 104 5.91 2.72 -5.20
C ASN A 104 4.64 3.53 -5.49
N TYR A 105 3.47 3.01 -5.11
CA TYR A 105 2.19 3.65 -5.38
C TYR A 105 1.48 3.99 -4.07
N VAL A 106 1.26 3.00 -3.22
CA VAL A 106 0.46 3.16 -1.99
C VAL A 106 1.23 3.97 -0.94
N LEU A 107 2.51 3.67 -0.70
CA LEU A 107 3.26 4.36 0.34
C LEU A 107 3.37 5.89 0.10
N PRO A 108 3.78 6.39 -1.08
CA PRO A 108 3.79 7.84 -1.35
C PRO A 108 2.40 8.47 -1.28
N HIS A 109 1.36 7.72 -1.68
CA HIS A 109 -0.04 8.15 -1.61
C HIS A 109 -0.47 8.41 -0.16
N GLU A 110 -0.19 7.46 0.76
CA GLU A 110 -0.52 7.64 2.17
C GLU A 110 0.34 8.71 2.85
N TYR A 111 1.61 8.86 2.44
CA TYR A 111 2.43 9.97 2.90
C TYR A 111 1.87 11.33 2.47
N ALA A 112 1.33 11.44 1.26
CA ALA A 112 0.68 12.67 0.82
C ALA A 112 -0.53 13.01 1.70
N HIS A 113 -1.35 12.02 2.08
CA HIS A 113 -2.43 12.21 3.06
C HIS A 113 -1.90 12.62 4.44
N ALA A 114 -0.84 11.98 4.92
CA ALA A 114 -0.21 12.32 6.19
C ALA A 114 0.31 13.78 6.18
N MET A 115 0.92 14.22 5.09
CA MET A 115 1.37 15.61 4.90
C MET A 115 0.19 16.59 4.89
N MET A 116 -0.94 16.23 4.28
CA MET A 116 -2.17 17.05 4.33
C MET A 116 -2.63 17.25 5.78
N PHE A 117 -2.59 16.20 6.62
CA PHE A 117 -2.88 16.33 8.06
C PHE A 117 -1.89 17.24 8.80
N ILE A 118 -0.59 17.17 8.49
CA ILE A 118 0.44 18.06 9.06
C ILE A 118 0.14 19.52 8.70
N PHE A 119 -0.27 19.76 7.47
CA PHE A 119 -0.68 21.09 7.00
C PHE A 119 -2.05 21.55 7.51
N LYS A 120 -2.76 20.71 8.30
CA LYS A 120 -4.13 20.94 8.75
C LYS A 120 -5.11 21.17 7.59
N ASP A 121 -4.83 20.56 6.45
CA ASP A 121 -5.63 20.63 5.23
C ASP A 121 -6.54 19.39 5.15
N PHE A 122 -7.70 19.48 5.80
CA PHE A 122 -8.69 18.40 5.90
C PHE A 122 -9.77 18.47 4.81
N THR A 123 -9.39 18.94 3.62
CA THR A 123 -10.33 19.03 2.50
C THR A 123 -10.96 17.68 2.16
N ASN A 124 -12.26 17.69 1.88
CA ASN A 124 -12.99 16.51 1.40
C ASN A 124 -13.11 16.49 -0.14
N GLU A 125 -12.46 17.43 -0.84
CA GLU A 125 -12.45 17.48 -2.31
C GLU A 125 -11.93 16.15 -2.89
N ASN A 126 -12.69 15.54 -3.81
CA ASN A 126 -12.36 14.27 -4.45
C ASN A 126 -11.93 13.17 -3.46
N SER A 127 -12.63 13.05 -2.34
CA SER A 127 -12.30 12.09 -1.28
C SER A 127 -10.92 12.30 -0.64
N GLY A 128 -10.46 13.56 -0.57
CA GLY A 128 -9.16 13.91 -0.01
C GLY A 128 -8.04 14.04 -1.06
N HIS A 129 -8.30 13.76 -2.33
CA HIS A 129 -7.34 13.96 -3.42
C HIS A 129 -7.47 15.34 -4.07
N SER A 130 -7.22 16.38 -3.27
CA SER A 130 -7.13 17.76 -3.76
C SER A 130 -5.94 17.97 -4.69
N GLN A 131 -5.87 19.13 -5.34
CA GLN A 131 -4.68 19.51 -6.14
C GLN A 131 -3.41 19.50 -5.30
N ARG A 132 -3.49 20.01 -4.06
CA ARG A 132 -2.37 20.03 -3.13
C ARG A 132 -1.92 18.62 -2.77
N TRP A 133 -2.86 17.74 -2.46
CA TRP A 133 -2.55 16.33 -2.21
C TRP A 133 -1.84 15.69 -3.40
N GLN A 134 -2.35 15.91 -4.62
CA GLN A 134 -1.75 15.35 -5.83
C GLN A 134 -0.33 15.87 -6.04
N GLN A 135 -0.13 17.17 -5.87
CA GLN A 135 1.19 17.79 -5.96
C GLN A 135 2.15 17.15 -4.96
N ILE A 136 1.74 17.00 -3.69
CA ILE A 136 2.55 16.36 -2.67
C ILE A 136 2.87 14.92 -3.08
N CYS A 137 1.88 14.13 -3.51
CA CYS A 137 2.08 12.74 -3.94
C CYS A 137 3.10 12.64 -5.09
N LEU A 138 3.03 13.52 -6.08
CA LEU A 138 4.00 13.57 -7.19
C LEU A 138 5.39 14.02 -6.73
N GLU A 139 5.44 14.97 -5.81
CA GLU A 139 6.69 15.47 -5.20
C GLU A 139 7.38 14.41 -4.33
N LEU A 140 6.61 13.48 -3.75
CA LEU A 140 7.10 12.29 -3.05
C LEU A 140 7.34 11.09 -4.00
N GLU A 141 7.36 11.35 -5.31
CA GLU A 141 7.61 10.39 -6.38
C GLU A 141 6.64 9.19 -6.37
N GLY A 142 5.37 9.45 -6.06
CA GLY A 142 4.29 8.48 -6.25
C GLY A 142 4.05 8.19 -7.73
N LYS A 143 4.05 6.91 -8.11
CA LYS A 143 3.86 6.50 -9.51
C LYS A 143 2.42 6.68 -10.02
N LYS A 144 1.41 6.73 -9.14
CA LYS A 144 0.00 7.00 -9.48
C LYS A 144 -0.63 7.90 -8.42
N CYS A 145 -0.90 9.15 -8.80
CA CYS A 145 -1.44 10.19 -7.91
C CYS A 145 -2.72 10.78 -8.53
N ASP A 146 -3.68 9.91 -8.87
CA ASP A 146 -4.89 10.32 -9.56
C ASP A 146 -5.86 11.03 -8.60
N ARG A 147 -6.30 12.23 -8.99
CA ARG A 147 -7.31 12.99 -8.24
C ARG A 147 -8.71 12.38 -8.35
N PHE A 148 -9.01 11.76 -9.48
CA PHE A 148 -10.32 11.21 -9.76
C PHE A 148 -10.24 9.69 -9.75
N VAL A 149 -10.57 9.11 -8.61
CA VAL A 149 -10.75 7.67 -8.52
C VAL A 149 -12.03 7.31 -9.29
N LYS A 150 -11.89 6.64 -10.45
CA LYS A 150 -13.05 5.95 -11.06
C LYS A 150 -13.50 4.90 -10.05
N HIS A 151 -14.78 4.88 -9.68
CA HIS A 151 -15.37 4.08 -8.57
C HIS A 151 -15.02 2.58 -8.52
N ASN A 152 -14.34 2.03 -9.53
CA ASN A 152 -13.86 0.67 -9.56
C ASN A 152 -12.46 0.47 -8.90
N ASP A 153 -11.73 1.56 -8.60
CA ASP A 153 -10.32 1.46 -8.17
C ASP A 153 -10.08 1.67 -6.66
N ILE A 154 -10.91 2.42 -5.91
CA ILE A 154 -10.64 2.67 -4.47
C ILE A 154 -11.95 2.84 -3.70
N VAL A 155 -12.31 1.85 -2.88
CA VAL A 155 -13.34 2.00 -1.85
C VAL A 155 -12.71 2.74 -0.67
N MET A 156 -13.00 4.03 -0.55
CA MET A 156 -12.64 4.86 0.60
C MET A 156 -13.35 4.37 1.87
N GLY A 157 -12.65 3.59 2.68
CA GLY A 157 -13.05 3.24 4.04
C GLY A 157 -12.80 4.41 4.98
N LYS A 158 -13.76 5.33 5.06
CA LYS A 158 -13.82 6.34 6.12
C LYS A 158 -14.05 5.60 7.45
N LEU A 159 -12.98 5.24 8.16
CA LEU A 159 -13.06 4.72 9.53
C LEU A 159 -13.44 5.89 10.45
N GLY A 160 -14.72 6.24 10.46
CA GLY A 160 -15.32 6.90 11.61
C GLY A 160 -15.36 5.89 12.76
N SER A 161 -14.73 6.25 13.88
CA SER A 161 -14.93 5.67 15.22
C SER A 161 -15.17 4.15 15.26
N ILE A 162 -14.08 3.39 15.35
CA ILE A 162 -14.08 2.11 16.07
C ILE A 162 -12.82 2.10 16.95
N TYR A 163 -12.76 2.98 17.94
CA TYR A 163 -13.03 2.76 19.36
C TYR A 163 -13.14 4.13 20.05
#